data_AF-A0A231VPN8-F1
#
_entry.id   AF-A0A231VPN8-F1
#
_cell.length_a   1.000
_cell.length_b   1.000
_cell.length_c   1.000
_cell.angle_alpha   90.00
_cell.angle_beta   90.00
_cell.angle_gamma   90.00
#
_symmetry.space_group_name_H-M   'P 1'
#
loop_
_entity.id
_entity.type
_entity.pdbx_description
1 polymer ?
#
loop_
_entity_poly.entity_id
_entity_poly.type
_entity_poly.pdbx_seq_one_letter_code
_entity_poly.pdbx_strand_id
1 'polypeptide(L)' 'AKSSTEVKPNDEVVIKFGNKTLTILVKELLDTTKKDDAERMYEITSEDYERDFRKE' A
#
# COMPACT_ATOMS: atom_id res chain seq x y z
N ALA A 1 -9.18 -8.46 7.18
CA ALA A 1 -9.78 -7.12 7.34
C ALA A 1 -11.18 -7.11 6.74
N LYS A 2 -12.13 -6.38 7.32
CA LYS A 2 -13.46 -6.17 6.73
C LYS A 2 -13.34 -5.00 5.74
N SER A 3 -14.03 -5.04 4.62
CA SER A 3 -13.93 -3.98 3.57
C SER A 3 -14.41 -2.59 4.01
N SER A 4 -14.87 -2.44 5.26
CA SER A 4 -15.36 -1.21 5.85
C SER A 4 -14.56 -0.80 7.10
N THR A 5 -13.35 -1.33 7.26
CA THR A 5 -12.44 -0.89 8.33
C THR A 5 -12.01 0.54 8.04
N GLU A 6 -12.32 1.45 8.96
CA GLU A 6 -11.81 2.82 8.93
C GLU A 6 -10.28 2.79 9.08
N VAL A 7 -9.58 3.39 8.13
CA VAL A 7 -8.13 3.58 8.16
C VAL A 7 -7.81 4.96 8.71
N LYS A 8 -6.71 5.07 9.45
CA LYS A 8 -6.23 6.32 10.03
C LYS A 8 -4.81 6.63 9.56
N PRO A 9 -4.41 7.92 9.56
CA PRO A 9 -3.01 8.28 9.40
C PRO A 9 -2.13 7.54 10.42
N ASN A 10 -0.98 7.04 9.98
CA ASN A 10 -0.05 6.16 10.68
C ASN A 10 -0.46 4.68 10.79
N ASP A 11 -1.56 4.25 10.14
CA ASP A 11 -1.86 2.83 10.02
C ASP A 11 -0.93 2.15 9.01
N GLU A 12 -0.51 0.93 9.34
CA GLU A 12 0.21 0.06 8.41
C GLU A 12 -0.77 -0.90 7.72
N VAL A 13 -0.75 -0.92 6.39
CA VAL A 13 -1.62 -1.73 5.56
C VAL A 13 -0.77 -2.71 4.77
N VAL A 14 -1.00 -4.00 5.01
CA VAL A 14 -0.39 -5.10 4.24
C VAL A 14 -1.37 -5.56 3.17
N ILE A 15 -0.96 -5.47 1.92
CA ILE A 15 -1.73 -5.82 0.73
C ILE A 15 -1.04 -6.98 0.03
N LYS A 16 -1.71 -8.14 0.00
CA LYS A 16 -1.26 -9.29 -0.80
C LYS A 16 -1.83 -9.19 -2.22
N PHE A 17 -0.98 -8.86 -3.18
CA PHE A 17 -1.28 -8.84 -4.61
C PHE A 17 -0.80 -10.12 -5.28
N GLY A 18 -1.62 -11.17 -5.29
CA GLY A 18 -1.27 -12.43 -5.95
C GLY A 18 0.04 -13.00 -5.41
N ASN A 19 1.11 -12.90 -6.21
CA ASN A 19 2.47 -13.34 -5.91
C ASN A 19 3.37 -12.26 -5.27
N LYS A 20 2.86 -11.08 -4.94
CA LYS A 20 3.63 -10.04 -4.21
C LYS A 20 2.88 -9.59 -2.96
N THR A 21 3.60 -9.22 -1.93
CA THR A 21 3.09 -8.65 -0.69
C THR A 21 3.66 -7.25 -0.53
N LEU A 22 2.79 -6.25 -0.56
CA LEU A 22 3.13 -4.85 -0.41
C LEU A 22 2.73 -4.38 0.99
N THR A 23 3.63 -3.75 1.72
CA THR A 23 3.35 -3.12 3.01
C THR A 23 3.47 -1.62 2.84
N ILE A 24 2.39 -0.90 3.12
CA ILE A 24 2.34 0.56 3.03
C ILE A 24 2.00 1.18 4.38
N LEU A 25 2.56 2.34 4.65
CA LEU A 25 2.21 3.20 5.77
C LEU A 25 1.31 4.33 5.25
N VAL A 26 0.13 4.49 5.84
CA VAL A 26 -0.76 5.61 5.53
C VAL A 26 -0.20 6.87 6.18
N LYS A 27 0.12 7.90 5.41
CA LYS A 27 0.60 9.20 5.91
C LYS A 27 -0.53 10.20 6.05
N GLU A 28 -1.34 10.35 5.01
CA GLU A 28 -2.43 11.33 4.95
C GLU A 28 -3.61 10.77 4.16
N LEU A 29 -4.83 11.15 4.57
CA LEU A 29 -6.06 10.81 3.85
C LEU A 29 -6.55 12.09 3.17
N LEU A 30 -6.55 12.13 1.83
CA LEU A 30 -7.15 13.22 1.08
C LEU A 30 -8.17 12.68 0.07
N ASP A 31 -9.24 13.43 -0.15
CA ASP A 31 -10.28 13.11 -1.13
C ASP A 31 -9.91 13.74 -2.50
N THR A 32 -8.86 13.21 -3.12
CA THR A 32 -8.32 13.69 -4.40
C THR A 32 -7.93 12.50 -5.26
N THR A 33 -8.08 12.66 -6.57
CA THR A 33 -7.73 11.65 -7.57
C THR A 33 -6.44 12.01 -8.33
N LYS A 34 -5.75 13.08 -7.90
CA LYS A 34 -4.50 13.53 -8.51
C LYS A 34 -3.35 12.59 -8.14
N LYS A 35 -2.51 12.28 -9.13
CA LYS A 35 -1.37 11.37 -8.95
C LYS A 35 -0.31 11.95 -8.02
N ASP A 36 -0.02 13.25 -8.13
CA ASP A 36 0.96 13.95 -7.28
C ASP A 36 0.60 13.88 -5.79
N ASP A 37 -0.70 13.87 -5.46
CA ASP A 37 -1.14 13.78 -4.07
C ASP A 37 -1.00 12.35 -3.51
N ALA A 38 -1.09 11.34 -4.37
CA ALA A 38 -1.01 9.93 -3.95
C ALA A 38 0.36 9.58 -3.35
N GLU A 39 1.45 10.16 -3.86
CA GLU A 39 2.80 9.96 -3.31
C GLU A 39 2.95 10.52 -1.89
N ARG A 40 2.08 11.45 -1.48
CA ARG A 40 2.06 12.04 -0.14
C ARG A 40 1.14 11.29 0.82
N MET A 41 0.17 10.56 0.29
CA MET A 41 -0.84 9.83 1.09
C MET A 41 -0.29 8.58 1.75
N TYR A 42 0.66 7.89 1.13
CA TYR A 42 1.21 6.65 1.65
C TYR A 42 2.70 6.50 1.33
N GLU A 43 3.38 5.70 2.13
CA GLU A 43 4.77 5.32 1.91
C GLU A 43 4.87 3.80 1.80
N ILE A 44 5.69 3.29 0.87
CA ILE A 44 5.92 1.85 0.74
C ILE A 44 7.07 1.47 1.67
N THR A 45 6.76 0.70 2.71
CA THR A 45 7.76 0.26 3.70
C THR A 45 8.43 -1.04 3.28
N SER A 46 7.70 -1.94 2.62
CA SER A 46 8.23 -3.22 2.17
C SER A 46 7.50 -3.73 0.94
N GLU A 47 8.25 -4.33 0.02
CA GLU A 47 7.70 -5.03 -1.13
C GLU A 47 8.39 -6.40 -1.23
N ASP A 48 7.61 -7.46 -1.05
CA ASP A 48 8.08 -8.84 -1.08
C ASP A 48 7.45 -9.60 -2.25
N TYR A 49 8.21 -10.44 -2.93
CA TYR A 49 7.74 -11.23 -4.06
C TYR A 49 7.87 -12.71 -3.73
N GLU A 50 6.74 -13.42 -3.61
CA GLU A 50 6.72 -14.87 -3.40
C GLU A 50 7.32 -15.63 -4.60
N ARG A 51 7.30 -15.03 -5.80
CA ARG A 51 8.03 -15.49 -6.99
C ARG A 51 8.57 -14.31 -7.78
N ASP A 52 9.88 -14.28 -7.94
CA ASP A 52 10.58 -13.32 -8.81
C ASP A 52 10.72 -13.92 -10.22
N PHE A 53 9.85 -13.47 -11.14
CA PHE A 53 9.90 -13.88 -12.55
C PHE A 53 10.92 -13.08 -13.37
N ARG A 54 11.72 -12.19 -12.77
CA ARG A 54 12.76 -11.42 -13.48
C ARG A 54 14.05 -12.24 -13.67
N LYS A 55 14.10 -13.44 -13.09
CA LYS A 55 15.25 -14.36 -13.14
C LYS A 55 15.06 -15.55 -14.07
N GLU A 56 13.97 -15.62 -14.83
CA GLU A 56 13.73 -16.70 -15.81
C GLU A 56 13.84 -16.18 -17.25
#